data_AF-A0A6G2DF91-F1
#
_entry.id   AF-A0A6G2DF91-F1
#
_cell.length_a   1.000
_cell.length_b   1.000
_cell.length_c   1.000
_cell.angle_alpha   90.00
_cell.angle_beta   90.00
_cell.angle_gamma   90.00
#
_symmetry.space_group_name_H-M   'P 1'
#
loop_
_entity.id
_entity.type
_entity.pdbx_description
1 polymer ?
#
loop_
_entity_poly.entity_id
_entity_poly.type
_entity_poly.pdbx_seq_one_letter_code
_entity_poly.pdbx_strand_id
1 'polypeptide(L)'
;YEINEPVVNRLNRLTRREDEYKSTQDYKSERDLAYRNIEKLQPFYNKEWIVNQGNKLAEDSNLAKKEVLSVTGMKDGQFVTDLSDIDKIMVHYADGTKEEMDVTKNTDSKVQQVREYSVS
;
A
#
# COMPACT_ATOMS: atom_id res chain seq x y z
N TYR A 1 33.66 -4.87 -9.51
CA TYR A 1 33.15 -3.51 -9.73
C TYR A 1 32.36 -3.11 -8.50
N GLU A 2 32.90 -2.21 -7.68
CA GLU A 2 32.13 -1.61 -6.57
C GLU A 2 31.34 -0.43 -7.14
N ILE A 3 30.01 -0.56 -7.15
CA ILE A 3 29.13 0.55 -7.50
C ILE A 3 29.04 1.42 -6.26
N ASN A 4 29.84 2.49 -6.21
CA ASN A 4 29.69 3.53 -5.19
C ASN A 4 28.40 4.30 -5.46
N GLU A 5 27.37 4.07 -4.65
CA GLU A 5 26.11 4.78 -4.77
C GLU A 5 26.31 6.29 -4.51
N PRO A 6 25.80 7.17 -5.40
CA PRO A 6 26.01 8.61 -5.27
C PRO A 6 25.47 9.11 -3.93
N VAL A 7 26.15 10.08 -3.32
CA VAL A 7 25.76 10.70 -2.03
C VAL A 7 24.32 11.22 -2.07
N VAL A 8 23.85 11.64 -3.25
CA VAL A 8 22.47 12.06 -3.51
C VAL A 8 21.46 10.95 -3.19
N ASN A 9 21.77 9.68 -3.41
CA ASN A 9 20.90 8.56 -3.05
C ASN A 9 20.75 8.41 -1.52
N ARG A 10 21.85 8.59 -0.79
CA ARG A 10 21.84 8.58 0.69
C ARG A 10 21.07 9.78 1.25
N LEU A 11 21.23 10.96 0.67
CA LEU A 11 20.53 12.19 1.08
C LEU A 11 19.03 12.13 0.77
N ASN A 12 18.65 11.54 -0.37
CA ASN A 12 17.25 11.31 -0.74
C ASN A 12 16.65 10.07 -0.08
N ARG A 13 17.43 9.34 0.74
CA ARG A 13 17.01 8.08 1.35
C ARG A 13 16.43 7.11 0.31
N LEU A 14 17.05 7.09 -0.88
CA LEU A 14 16.76 6.14 -1.95
C LEU A 14 17.27 4.76 -1.51
N THR A 15 16.57 4.17 -0.55
CA THR A 15 16.62 2.74 -0.29
C THR A 15 16.11 2.05 -1.55
N ARG A 16 16.77 0.97 -1.99
CA ARG A 16 16.20 0.16 -3.07
C ARG A 16 14.81 -0.28 -2.63
N ARG A 17 13.84 -0.26 -3.53
CA ARG A 17 12.44 -0.59 -3.18
C ARG A 17 12.30 -1.94 -2.47
N GLU A 18 13.22 -2.86 -2.77
CA GLU A 18 13.36 -4.20 -2.19
C GLU A 18 13.92 -4.21 -0.75
N ASP A 19 14.54 -3.11 -0.31
CA ASP A 19 15.12 -2.95 1.02
C ASP A 19 14.26 -2.07 1.93
N GLU A 20 13.16 -1.55 1.41
CA GLU A 20 12.35 -0.49 2.02
C GLU A 20 11.81 -0.84 3.41
N TYR A 21 11.43 -2.10 3.60
CA TYR A 21 10.84 -2.61 4.84
C TYR A 21 11.79 -3.46 5.69
N LYS A 22 12.97 -3.84 5.17
CA LYS A 22 13.86 -4.84 5.79
C LYS A 22 14.35 -4.45 7.20
N SER A 23 14.39 -3.16 7.51
CA SER A 23 14.77 -2.66 8.85
C SER A 23 13.56 -2.40 9.77
N THR A 24 12.34 -2.69 9.32
CA THR A 24 11.11 -2.47 10.09
C THR A 24 10.87 -3.66 11.01
N GLN A 25 10.35 -3.40 12.22
CA GLN A 25 9.98 -4.45 13.16
C GLN A 25 8.94 -5.41 12.54
N ASP A 26 9.04 -6.70 12.89
CA ASP A 26 8.16 -7.78 12.42
C ASP A 26 8.18 -8.02 10.90
N TYR A 27 9.19 -7.51 10.19
CA TYR A 27 9.39 -7.78 8.78
C TYR A 27 9.55 -9.28 8.51
N LYS A 28 8.98 -9.72 7.38
CA LYS A 28 9.03 -11.09 6.87
C LYS A 28 9.34 -11.04 5.38
N SER A 29 10.40 -11.73 4.96
CA SER A 29 10.86 -11.73 3.57
C SER A 29 9.79 -12.18 2.58
N GLU A 30 9.00 -13.18 2.95
CA GLU A 30 7.92 -13.76 2.18
C GLU A 30 6.70 -12.84 2.03
N ARG A 31 6.64 -11.76 2.82
CA ARG A 31 5.56 -10.76 2.79
C ARG A 31 6.00 -9.43 2.17
N ASP A 32 7.20 -9.34 1.61
CA ASP A 32 7.72 -8.09 1.04
C ASP A 32 6.78 -7.48 -0.03
N LEU A 33 6.22 -8.32 -0.90
CA LEU A 33 5.23 -7.90 -1.89
C LEU A 33 3.96 -7.34 -1.22
N ALA A 34 3.48 -7.98 -0.16
CA ALA A 34 2.33 -7.54 0.60
C ALA A 34 2.55 -6.13 1.17
N TYR A 35 3.72 -5.85 1.73
CA TYR A 35 4.04 -4.52 2.28
C TYR A 35 3.98 -3.43 1.19
N ARG A 36 4.59 -3.69 0.03
CA ARG A 36 4.55 -2.77 -1.12
C ARG A 36 3.13 -2.56 -1.66
N ASN A 37 2.29 -3.59 -1.61
CA ASN A 37 0.90 -3.50 -2.02
C ASN A 37 0.05 -2.68 -1.03
N ILE A 38 0.24 -2.88 0.29
CA ILE A 38 -0.44 -2.09 1.32
C ILE A 38 -0.04 -0.61 1.26
N GLU A 39 1.23 -0.32 1.00
CA GLU A 39 1.69 1.05 0.80
C GLU A 39 0.97 1.75 -0.35
N LYS A 40 0.74 1.06 -1.48
CA LYS A 40 -0.02 1.62 -2.60
C LYS A 40 -1.47 1.92 -2.23
N LEU A 41 -2.05 1.15 -1.33
CA LEU A 41 -3.40 1.41 -0.81
C LEU A 41 -3.40 2.63 0.10
N GLN A 42 -2.41 2.78 0.97
CA GLN A 42 -2.36 3.80 2.01
C GLN A 42 -0.94 4.40 2.17
N PRO A 43 -0.49 5.24 1.21
CA PRO A 43 0.92 5.65 1.09
C PRO A 43 1.42 6.62 2.17
N PHE A 44 0.52 7.10 3.03
CA PHE A 44 0.84 8.08 4.07
C PHE A 44 1.02 7.46 5.47
N TYR A 45 0.79 6.15 5.63
CA TYR A 45 1.03 5.48 6.89
C TYR A 45 2.51 5.19 7.12
N ASN A 46 2.87 5.05 8.39
CA ASN A 46 4.23 4.64 8.74
C ASN A 46 4.47 3.16 8.38
N LYS A 47 5.76 2.82 8.21
CA LYS A 47 6.19 1.49 7.77
C LYS A 47 5.81 0.38 8.74
N GLU A 48 5.84 0.63 10.05
CA GLU A 48 5.45 -0.34 11.07
C GLU A 48 3.98 -0.75 10.92
N TRP A 49 3.11 0.21 10.66
CA TRP A 49 1.71 -0.05 10.38
C TRP A 49 1.53 -0.86 9.10
N ILE A 50 2.24 -0.49 8.02
CA ILE A 50 2.21 -1.22 6.74
C ILE A 50 2.64 -2.69 6.94
N VAL A 51 3.72 -2.94 7.68
CA VAL A 51 4.21 -4.29 7.97
C VAL A 51 3.21 -5.09 8.81
N ASN A 52 2.64 -4.48 9.84
CA ASN A 52 1.61 -5.10 10.67
C ASN A 52 0.38 -5.53 9.84
N GLN A 53 -0.10 -4.67 8.93
CA GLN A 53 -1.23 -5.02 8.06
C GLN A 53 -0.85 -6.09 7.04
N GLY A 54 0.30 -5.99 6.39
CA GLY A 54 0.76 -7.01 5.43
C GLY A 54 0.93 -8.40 6.08
N ASN A 55 1.32 -8.45 7.35
CA ASN A 55 1.41 -9.68 8.13
C ASN A 55 0.05 -10.29 8.50
N LYS A 56 -1.02 -9.50 8.53
CA LYS A 56 -2.39 -9.96 8.82
C LYS A 56 -3.14 -10.45 7.59
N LEU A 57 -2.66 -10.17 6.38
CA LEU A 57 -3.29 -10.65 5.15
C LEU A 57 -3.31 -12.18 5.12
N ALA A 58 -4.45 -12.73 4.70
CA ALA A 58 -4.55 -14.14 4.38
C ALA A 58 -3.52 -14.51 3.30
N GLU A 59 -2.87 -15.68 3.43
CA GLU A 59 -1.81 -16.10 2.50
C GLU A 59 -2.29 -16.24 1.06
N ASP A 60 -3.57 -16.52 0.87
CA ASP A 60 -4.22 -16.66 -0.41
C ASP A 60 -4.82 -15.37 -0.99
N SER A 61 -4.76 -14.26 -0.24
CA SER A 61 -5.23 -12.96 -0.72
C SER A 61 -4.43 -12.50 -1.96
N ASN A 62 -5.14 -11.91 -2.92
CA ASN A 62 -4.52 -11.23 -4.05
C ASN A 62 -3.57 -10.11 -3.60
N LEU A 63 -3.88 -9.39 -2.52
CA LEU A 63 -2.99 -8.36 -1.96
C LEU A 63 -1.67 -8.93 -1.42
N ALA A 64 -1.63 -10.21 -1.04
CA ALA A 64 -0.40 -10.87 -0.64
C ALA A 64 0.40 -11.42 -1.84
N LYS A 65 -0.29 -11.86 -2.89
CA LYS A 65 0.29 -12.65 -3.99
C LYS A 65 0.54 -11.89 -5.29
N LYS A 66 -0.22 -10.84 -5.55
CA LYS A 66 -0.26 -10.17 -6.86
C LYS A 66 0.23 -8.74 -6.71
N GLU A 67 1.12 -8.31 -7.58
CA GLU A 67 1.60 -6.93 -7.59
C GLU A 67 0.45 -5.97 -7.94
N VAL A 68 0.19 -5.00 -7.07
CA VAL A 68 -0.78 -3.94 -7.31
C VAL A 68 -0.15 -2.89 -8.23
N LEU A 69 -0.78 -2.58 -9.35
CA LEU A 69 -0.36 -1.49 -10.24
C LEU A 69 -0.95 -0.16 -9.78
N SER A 70 -2.26 -0.11 -9.59
CA SER A 70 -3.00 1.11 -9.28
C SER A 70 -4.24 0.82 -8.42
N VAL A 71 -4.65 1.83 -7.65
CA VAL A 71 -5.86 1.82 -6.84
C VAL A 71 -6.69 3.02 -7.27
N THR A 72 -7.97 2.82 -7.56
CA THR A 72 -8.89 3.91 -7.97
C THR A 72 -10.10 3.92 -7.05
N GLY A 73 -10.49 5.10 -6.58
CA GLY A 73 -11.69 5.26 -5.74
C GLY A 73 -12.97 5.09 -6.56
N MET A 74 -13.99 4.53 -5.91
CA MET A 74 -15.32 4.33 -6.49
C MET A 74 -16.40 4.81 -5.54
N LYS A 75 -17.50 5.27 -6.13
CA LYS A 75 -18.74 5.64 -5.44
C LYS A 75 -19.92 5.22 -6.30
N ASP A 76 -20.87 4.48 -5.75
CA ASP A 76 -22.07 4.03 -6.45
C ASP A 76 -21.76 3.32 -7.78
N GLY A 77 -20.65 2.57 -7.83
CA GLY A 77 -20.18 1.84 -9.02
C GLY A 77 -19.47 2.70 -10.08
N GLN A 78 -19.24 4.00 -9.83
CA GLN A 78 -18.53 4.90 -10.73
C GLN A 78 -17.14 5.24 -10.17
N PHE A 79 -16.16 5.41 -11.06
CA PHE A 79 -14.86 5.93 -10.67
C PHE A 79 -14.96 7.41 -10.30
N VAL A 80 -14.39 7.76 -9.14
CA VAL A 80 -14.35 9.13 -8.67
C VAL A 80 -12.91 9.54 -8.38
N THR A 81 -12.60 10.80 -8.70
CA THR A 81 -11.32 11.43 -8.36
C THR A 81 -11.37 12.10 -6.99
N ASP A 82 -12.57 12.48 -6.54
CA ASP A 82 -12.77 12.93 -5.17
C ASP A 82 -12.87 11.72 -4.23
N LEU A 83 -11.77 11.46 -3.52
CA LEU A 83 -11.67 10.39 -2.52
C LEU A 83 -12.27 10.81 -1.18
N SER A 84 -13.19 11.78 -1.15
CA SER A 84 -13.77 12.30 0.08
C SER A 84 -14.87 11.42 0.68
N ASP A 85 -15.59 10.71 -0.18
CA ASP A 85 -16.78 9.89 0.11
C ASP A 85 -16.88 8.68 -0.83
N ILE A 86 -15.81 7.87 -0.88
CA ILE A 86 -15.80 6.60 -1.61
C ILE A 86 -16.40 5.47 -0.76
N ASP A 87 -17.10 4.54 -1.41
CA ASP A 87 -17.60 3.30 -0.79
C ASP A 87 -16.72 2.10 -1.13
N LYS A 88 -16.01 2.16 -2.26
CA LYS A 88 -15.17 1.09 -2.78
C LYS A 88 -13.87 1.62 -3.36
N ILE A 89 -12.93 0.70 -3.53
CA ILE A 89 -11.76 0.88 -4.38
C ILE A 89 -11.70 -0.24 -5.42
N MET A 90 -11.20 0.08 -6.60
CA MET A 90 -10.78 -0.88 -7.60
C MET A 90 -9.26 -1.05 -7.53
N VAL A 91 -8.82 -2.25 -7.20
CA VAL A 91 -7.41 -2.64 -7.26
C VAL A 91 -7.13 -3.28 -8.61
N HIS A 92 -6.17 -2.73 -9.36
CA HIS A 92 -5.71 -3.29 -10.63
C HIS A 92 -4.34 -3.94 -10.43
N TYR A 93 -4.24 -5.23 -10.73
CA TYR A 93 -3.03 -6.02 -10.55
C TYR A 93 -2.21 -6.12 -11.84
N ALA A 94 -0.93 -6.43 -11.70
CA ALA A 94 0.01 -6.58 -12.82
C ALA A 94 -0.35 -7.73 -13.78
N ASP A 95 -1.07 -8.74 -13.28
CA ASP A 95 -1.58 -9.85 -14.10
C ASP A 95 -2.89 -9.51 -14.85
N GLY A 96 -3.37 -8.26 -14.73
CA GLY A 96 -4.62 -7.78 -15.35
C GLY A 96 -5.87 -8.06 -14.52
N THR A 97 -5.76 -8.75 -13.38
CA THR A 97 -6.89 -8.96 -12.46
C THR A 97 -7.37 -7.61 -11.91
N LYS A 98 -8.68 -7.50 -11.71
CA LYS A 98 -9.31 -6.35 -11.04
C LYS A 98 -10.14 -6.86 -9.88
N GLU A 99 -10.04 -6.19 -8.73
CA GLU A 99 -10.76 -6.56 -7.51
C GLU A 99 -11.41 -5.31 -6.90
N GLU A 100 -12.72 -5.36 -6.70
CA GLU A 100 -13.44 -4.36 -5.92
C GLU A 100 -13.30 -4.71 -4.46
N MET A 101 -12.87 -3.74 -3.65
CA MET A 101 -12.82 -3.90 -2.20
C MET A 101 -13.63 -2.79 -1.55
N ASP A 102 -14.46 -3.17 -0.59
CA ASP A 102 -15.23 -2.20 0.19
C ASP A 102 -14.28 -1.42 1.10
N VAL A 103 -14.51 -0.12 1.18
CA VAL A 103 -13.76 0.76 2.08
C VAL A 103 -14.68 1.42 3.06
N THR A 104 -14.32 1.32 4.33
CA THR A 104 -14.96 2.13 5.37
C THR A 104 -14.05 3.28 5.70
N LYS A 105 -14.56 4.50 5.54
CA LYS A 105 -13.86 5.71 5.97
C LYS A 105 -13.55 5.60 7.46
N ASN A 106 -12.28 5.70 7.82
CA ASN A 106 -11.90 5.80 9.22
C ASN A 106 -12.27 7.22 9.71
N THR A 107 -13.37 7.32 10.46
CA THR A 107 -13.91 8.59 10.96
C THR A 107 -13.04 9.22 12.04
N ASP A 108 -12.03 8.51 12.56
CA ASP A 108 -11.11 8.97 13.61
C ASP A 108 -9.79 9.55 13.07
N SER A 109 -9.68 9.79 11.75
CA SER A 109 -8.45 10.34 11.18
C SER A 109 -8.10 11.70 11.79
N LYS A 110 -6.98 11.76 12.53
CA LYS A 110 -6.50 12.95 13.25
C LYS A 110 -5.74 13.93 12.36
N VAL A 111 -5.60 13.64 11.07
CA VAL A 111 -4.86 14.45 10.10
C VAL A 111 -5.85 14.94 9.04
N GLN A 112 -6.33 16.19 9.15
CA GLN A 112 -7.35 16.75 8.26
C GLN A 112 -7.03 16.68 6.75
N GLN A 113 -5.74 16.53 6.38
CA GLN A 113 -5.28 16.44 4.98
C GLN A 113 -5.05 15.01 4.47
N VAL A 114 -5.03 13.99 5.34
CA VAL A 114 -4.82 12.59 4.96
C VAL A 114 -6.07 11.81 5.33
N ARG A 115 -6.77 11.26 4.35
CA ARG A 115 -7.97 10.45 4.60
C ARG A 115 -7.58 8.98 4.68
N GLU A 116 -8.04 8.34 5.73
CA GLU A 116 -7.74 6.96 6.07
C GLU A 116 -8.95 6.07 5.72
N TYR A 117 -8.70 4.95 5.06
CA TYR A 117 -9.74 3.97 4.71
C TYR A 117 -9.33 2.57 5.17
N SER A 118 -10.24 1.89 5.86
CA SER A 118 -10.09 0.48 6.19
C SER A 118 -10.66 -0.36 5.05
N VAL A 119 -9.86 -1.27 4.52
CA VAL A 119 -10.31 -2.28 3.55
C VAL A 119 -10.79 -3.49 4.33
N SER A 120 -12.04 -3.93 4.08
CA SER A 120 -12.68 -5.08 4.74
C SER A 120 -12.82 -6.28 3.81
#